data_AF-A0A945PXB7-F1
#
_entry.id   AF-A0A945PXB7-F1
#
_cell.length_a   1.000
_cell.length_b   1.000
_cell.length_c   1.000
_cell.angle_alpha   90.00
_cell.angle_beta   90.00
_cell.angle_gamma   90.00
#
_symmetry.space_group_name_H-M   'P 1'
#
loop_
_entity.id
_entity.type
_entity.pdbx_description
1 polymer ?
#
loop_
_entity_poly.entity_id
_entity_poly.type
_entity_poly.pdbx_seq_one_letter_code
_entity_poly.pdbx_strand_id
1 'polypeptide(L)'
;MKVLANSKRRILCLLLLVNTNFCLGDTIELKSGRILKGDLSGRRAQFVSIIQKEGQSEIERRLNTNEILGIQFSDSFSRHEAIDRFHSADRYQATSLLEPLVNKRIPYLDLLSEADEQLFIMLLKSYLHTGRGDDCLDQAKLWRLKLRATQTRDSIEELQMTASWTMGHREEAAFYAQRWIDSEKSASESTFAWNVLAEIALEADEPDHALWVALNPIVFSRPNLPRHLSQTYEIAIVAAHKSGHSLYARELLEEMRSREIPWPIDSRRANVIEQLDSIASNDPERFYFRPTSNSVQERSAKTLSKLVGSP
;
A
#
# COMPACT_ATOMS: atom_id res chain seq x y z
N MET A 1 76.30 -12.88 21.07
CA MET A 1 75.17 -13.31 21.93
C MET A 1 73.89 -12.90 21.22
N LYS A 2 73.17 -13.84 20.57
CA LYS A 2 71.79 -14.29 20.90
C LYS A 2 70.83 -13.09 21.09
N VAL A 3 69.75 -12.92 20.33
CA VAL A 3 68.62 -13.86 20.14
C VAL A 3 67.83 -13.53 18.84
N LEU A 4 67.42 -14.58 18.13
CA LEU A 4 66.40 -14.63 17.07
C LEU A 4 64.99 -14.40 17.64
N ALA A 5 64.07 -13.77 16.88
CA ALA A 5 62.78 -14.38 16.50
C ALA A 5 61.81 -13.37 15.84
N ASN A 6 61.40 -13.72 14.62
CA ASN A 6 60.02 -13.71 14.11
C ASN A 6 59.01 -12.68 14.68
N SER A 7 58.35 -11.94 13.78
CA SER A 7 57.03 -12.38 13.28
C SER A 7 56.37 -11.29 12.44
N LYS A 8 56.16 -11.63 11.17
CA LYS A 8 55.07 -11.22 10.29
C LYS A 8 53.92 -10.46 10.97
N ARG A 9 53.66 -9.24 10.53
CA ARG A 9 52.30 -8.70 10.30
C ARG A 9 52.39 -7.56 9.30
N ARG A 10 52.39 -7.94 8.01
CA ARG A 10 52.00 -7.06 6.91
C ARG A 10 50.54 -6.69 7.18
N ILE A 11 50.28 -5.45 7.58
CA ILE A 11 48.94 -4.88 7.53
C ILE A 11 48.69 -4.58 6.05
N LEU A 12 48.10 -5.56 5.40
CA LEU A 12 47.43 -5.42 4.12
C LEU A 12 46.19 -4.55 4.41
N CYS A 13 46.32 -3.23 4.25
CA CYS A 13 45.15 -2.38 4.08
C CYS A 13 44.48 -2.80 2.77
N LEU A 14 43.55 -3.74 2.87
CA LEU A 14 42.52 -3.96 1.88
C LEU A 14 41.72 -2.66 1.78
N LEU A 15 42.16 -1.81 0.88
CA LEU A 15 41.30 -0.83 0.21
C LEU A 15 40.20 -1.66 -0.48
N LEU A 16 39.12 -1.93 0.25
CA LEU A 16 37.81 -2.12 -0.34
C LEU A 16 37.44 -0.77 -0.96
N LEU A 17 38.00 -0.51 -2.15
CA LEU A 17 37.40 0.40 -3.10
C LEU A 17 36.03 -0.20 -3.40
N VAL A 18 35.02 0.24 -2.63
CA VAL A 18 33.66 0.30 -3.13
C VAL A 18 33.79 1.05 -4.45
N ASN A 19 33.63 0.33 -5.55
CA ASN A 19 33.50 0.93 -6.87
C ASN A 19 32.28 1.84 -6.81
N THR A 20 32.47 3.09 -6.40
CA THR A 20 31.64 4.21 -6.79
C THR A 20 31.92 4.47 -8.27
N ASN A 21 31.65 3.46 -9.10
CA ASN A 21 31.38 3.69 -10.49
C ASN A 21 30.09 4.50 -10.50
N PHE A 22 30.25 5.83 -10.56
CA PHE A 22 29.26 6.68 -11.18
C PHE A 22 28.88 5.98 -12.48
N CYS A 23 27.71 5.33 -12.51
CA CYS A 23 27.24 4.66 -13.70
C CYS A 23 26.93 5.76 -14.70
N LEU A 24 27.87 6.02 -15.62
CA LEU A 24 27.72 7.00 -16.68
C LEU A 24 26.65 6.62 -17.72
N GLY A 25 25.97 5.48 -17.54
CA GLY A 25 24.86 5.01 -18.36
C GLY A 25 24.10 3.88 -17.68
N ASP A 26 22.86 3.65 -18.12
CA ASP A 26 22.05 2.51 -17.72
C ASP A 26 22.69 1.19 -18.18
N THR A 27 22.30 0.10 -17.54
CA THR A 27 22.85 -1.23 -17.83
C THR A 27 21.73 -2.21 -18.13
N ILE A 28 21.83 -2.93 -19.25
CA ILE A 28 20.94 -4.03 -19.61
C ILE A 28 21.71 -5.34 -19.47
N GLU A 29 21.18 -6.25 -18.67
CA GLU A 29 21.65 -7.62 -18.58
C GLU A 29 20.82 -8.51 -19.52
N LEU A 30 21.50 -9.24 -20.40
CA LEU A 30 20.87 -10.18 -21.32
C LEU A 30 20.89 -11.60 -20.74
N LYS A 31 19.93 -12.42 -21.16
CA LYS A 31 19.86 -13.86 -20.78
C LYS A 31 21.09 -14.66 -21.19
N SER A 32 21.88 -14.17 -22.15
CA SER A 32 23.16 -14.75 -22.54
C SER A 32 24.30 -14.49 -21.53
N GLY A 33 24.06 -13.70 -20.48
CA GLY A 33 25.07 -13.23 -19.53
C GLY A 33 25.85 -12.01 -20.01
N ARG A 34 25.57 -11.49 -21.22
CA ARG A 34 26.18 -10.26 -21.73
C ARG A 34 25.56 -9.04 -21.06
N ILE A 35 26.41 -8.10 -20.68
CA ILE A 35 26.01 -6.81 -20.11
C ILE A 35 26.27 -5.70 -21.12
N LEU A 36 25.25 -4.88 -21.38
CA LEU A 36 25.33 -3.69 -22.23
C LEU A 36 25.18 -2.44 -21.38
N LYS A 37 26.06 -1.45 -21.58
CA LYS A 37 26.03 -0.16 -20.86
C LYS A 37 25.81 0.99 -21.84
N GLY A 38 24.93 1.92 -21.51
CA GLY A 38 24.57 3.05 -22.37
C GLY A 38 23.29 3.74 -21.90
N ASP A 39 22.81 4.72 -22.64
CA ASP A 39 21.60 5.47 -22.29
C ASP A 39 20.36 4.78 -22.86
N LEU A 40 19.37 4.53 -22.01
CA LEU A 40 18.08 3.98 -22.44
C LEU A 40 17.27 5.05 -23.20
N SER A 41 16.90 4.76 -24.45
CA SER A 41 16.18 5.72 -25.31
C SER A 41 14.68 5.44 -25.45
N GLY A 42 14.17 4.47 -24.70
CA GLY A 42 12.76 4.08 -24.67
C GLY A 42 12.51 2.63 -25.09
N ARG A 43 11.23 2.30 -25.22
CA ARG A 43 10.73 1.02 -25.71
C ARG A 43 9.75 1.25 -26.85
N ARG A 44 9.84 0.43 -27.90
CA ARG A 44 8.86 0.39 -29.00
C ARG A 44 8.43 -1.05 -29.21
N ALA A 45 7.16 -1.34 -28.92
CA ALA A 45 6.60 -2.69 -28.96
C ALA A 45 7.48 -3.69 -28.18
N GLN A 46 8.03 -4.69 -28.86
CA GLN A 46 8.88 -5.74 -28.27
C GLN A 46 10.37 -5.39 -28.19
N PHE A 47 10.76 -4.14 -28.48
CA PHE A 47 12.16 -3.74 -28.51
C PHE A 47 12.49 -2.65 -27.50
N VAL A 48 13.57 -2.83 -26.77
CA VAL A 48 14.23 -1.81 -25.93
C VAL A 48 15.45 -1.30 -26.68
N SER A 49 15.63 0.02 -26.67
CA SER A 49 16.74 0.67 -27.35
C SER A 49 17.73 1.24 -26.35
N ILE A 50 19.02 0.97 -26.57
CA ILE A 50 20.13 1.49 -25.77
C ILE A 50 21.13 2.19 -26.69
N ILE A 51 21.53 3.40 -26.33
CA ILE A 51 22.49 4.21 -27.06
C ILE A 51 23.85 4.07 -26.38
N GLN A 52 24.84 3.56 -27.09
CA GLN A 52 26.20 3.39 -26.57
C GLN A 52 27.15 4.36 -27.29
N LYS A 53 28.04 5.00 -26.53
CA LYS A 53 29.12 5.82 -27.08
C LYS A 53 30.33 4.95 -27.35
N GLU A 54 30.70 4.79 -28.63
CA GLU A 54 31.91 4.12 -29.07
C GLU A 54 32.83 5.16 -29.74
N GLY A 55 33.76 5.72 -28.96
CA GLY A 55 34.64 6.81 -29.42
C GLY A 55 33.88 8.12 -29.64
N GLN A 56 33.88 8.62 -30.88
CA GLN A 56 33.12 9.82 -31.29
C GLN A 56 31.76 9.48 -31.92
N SER A 57 31.38 8.20 -31.99
CA SER A 57 30.14 7.74 -32.61
C SER A 57 29.15 7.21 -31.57
N GLU A 58 27.87 7.38 -31.84
CA GLU A 58 26.77 6.81 -31.06
C GLU A 58 26.14 5.65 -31.83
N ILE A 59 25.98 4.52 -31.15
CA ILE A 59 25.37 3.31 -31.72
C ILE A 59 24.07 3.03 -30.96
N GLU A 60 22.94 3.09 -31.66
CA GLU A 60 21.65 2.62 -31.15
C GLU A 60 21.58 1.09 -31.36
N ARG A 61 21.53 0.33 -30.26
CA ARG A 61 21.24 -1.11 -30.30
C ARG A 61 19.79 -1.34 -29.90
N ARG A 62 19.07 -2.14 -30.68
CA ARG A 62 17.71 -2.59 -30.40
C ARG A 62 17.73 -4.03 -29.94
N LEU A 63 17.13 -4.29 -28.80
CA LEU A 63 17.15 -5.59 -28.11
C LEU A 63 15.72 -6.07 -27.94
N ASN A 64 15.46 -7.35 -28.20
CA ASN A 64 14.13 -7.90 -27.95
C ASN A 64 13.91 -8.03 -26.44
N THR A 65 12.72 -7.68 -25.94
CA THR A 65 12.40 -7.81 -24.50
C THR A 65 12.57 -9.22 -23.97
N ASN A 66 12.40 -10.24 -24.82
CA ASN A 66 12.57 -11.64 -24.45
C ASN A 66 14.04 -12.04 -24.23
N GLU A 67 14.99 -11.24 -24.71
CA GLU A 67 16.43 -11.46 -24.52
C GLU A 67 16.95 -10.77 -23.25
N ILE A 68 16.18 -9.84 -22.70
CA ILE A 68 16.54 -9.06 -21.52
C ILE A 68 16.22 -9.87 -20.26
N LEU A 69 17.20 -9.96 -19.37
CA LEU A 69 17.04 -10.50 -18.03
C LEU A 69 16.62 -9.41 -17.04
N GLY A 70 17.24 -8.23 -17.13
CA GLY A 70 16.94 -7.12 -16.25
C GLY A 70 17.59 -5.81 -16.70
N ILE A 71 17.13 -4.71 -16.09
CA ILE A 71 17.63 -3.36 -16.32
C ILE A 71 18.10 -2.78 -15.00
N GLN A 72 19.27 -2.15 -14.99
CA GLN A 72 19.78 -1.36 -13.89
C GLN A 72 19.90 0.09 -14.34
N PHE A 73 19.20 0.98 -13.65
CA PHE A 73 19.20 2.40 -13.97
C PHE A 73 20.41 3.11 -13.35
N SER A 74 20.99 4.07 -14.08
CA SER A 74 22.14 4.87 -13.65
C SER A 74 21.84 5.87 -12.53
N ASP A 75 20.57 6.06 -12.19
CA ASP A 75 20.09 7.06 -11.24
C ASP A 75 20.13 6.61 -9.78
N SER A 76 21.09 5.73 -9.43
CA SER A 76 21.20 5.15 -8.10
C SER A 76 21.32 6.21 -7.01
N PHE A 77 22.12 7.26 -7.21
CA PHE A 77 22.25 8.35 -6.24
C PHE A 77 20.92 9.09 -6.03
N SER A 78 20.26 9.52 -7.12
CA SER A 78 18.96 10.19 -7.06
C SER A 78 17.88 9.32 -6.43
N ARG A 79 17.93 8.00 -6.67
CA ARG A 79 17.05 7.03 -6.03
C ARG A 79 17.25 6.99 -4.51
N HIS A 80 18.50 6.93 -4.04
CA HIS A 80 18.78 6.96 -2.60
C HIS A 80 18.28 8.27 -1.98
N GLU A 81 18.58 9.41 -2.61
CA GLU A 81 18.11 10.72 -2.14
C GLU A 81 16.58 10.80 -2.09
N ALA A 82 15.88 10.32 -3.12
CA ALA A 82 14.42 10.30 -3.15
C ALA A 82 13.83 9.46 -2.02
N ILE A 83 14.42 8.30 -1.73
CA ILE A 83 14.00 7.41 -0.64
C ILE A 83 14.24 8.09 0.71
N ASP A 84 15.41 8.68 0.93
CA ASP A 84 15.74 9.38 2.17
C ASP A 84 14.77 10.55 2.41
N ARG A 85 14.48 11.34 1.37
CA ARG A 85 13.52 12.45 1.45
C ARG A 85 12.10 11.97 1.70
N PHE A 86 11.68 10.86 1.11
CA PHE A 86 10.37 10.26 1.37
C PHE A 86 10.17 9.89 2.85
N HIS A 87 11.22 9.42 3.52
CA HIS A 87 11.16 9.11 4.96
C HIS A 87 11.35 10.34 5.86
N SER A 88 11.75 11.48 5.29
CA SER A 88 11.87 12.75 6.00
C SER A 88 10.52 13.47 6.10
N ALA A 89 10.44 14.53 6.90
CA ALA A 89 9.23 15.37 6.99
C ALA A 89 8.94 16.18 5.71
N ASP A 90 9.84 16.22 4.73
CA ASP A 90 9.71 17.00 3.50
C ASP A 90 9.00 16.23 2.36
N ARG A 91 7.68 16.26 2.41
CA ARG A 91 6.78 15.51 1.50
C ARG A 91 6.80 16.04 0.05
N TYR A 92 6.99 17.34 -0.13
CA TYR A 92 7.00 17.94 -1.48
C TYR A 92 8.30 17.65 -2.21
N GLN A 93 9.44 17.76 -1.51
CA GLN A 93 10.73 17.42 -2.10
C GLN A 93 10.78 15.95 -2.52
N ALA A 94 10.25 15.04 -1.70
CA ALA A 94 10.15 13.63 -2.04
C ALA A 94 9.40 13.41 -3.38
N THR A 95 8.25 14.07 -3.56
CA THR A 95 7.46 13.95 -4.80
C THR A 95 8.27 14.40 -6.03
N SER A 96 8.91 15.58 -5.95
CA SER A 96 9.70 16.12 -7.06
C SER A 96 10.89 15.25 -7.46
N LEU A 97 11.45 14.47 -6.53
CA LEU A 97 12.55 13.53 -6.79
C LEU A 97 12.06 12.18 -7.31
N LEU A 98 10.87 11.72 -6.87
CA LEU A 98 10.29 10.44 -7.28
C LEU A 98 9.72 10.48 -8.70
N GLU A 99 9.09 11.57 -9.12
CA GLU A 99 8.50 11.73 -10.45
C GLU A 99 9.49 11.44 -11.61
N PRO A 100 10.68 12.05 -11.68
CA PRO A 100 11.62 11.77 -12.77
C PRO A 100 12.12 10.32 -12.75
N LEU A 101 12.31 9.73 -11.57
CA LEU A 101 12.70 8.32 -11.44
C LEU A 101 11.63 7.39 -12.01
N VAL A 102 10.36 7.59 -11.62
CA VAL A 102 9.24 6.80 -12.12
C VAL A 102 9.05 7.01 -13.62
N ASN A 103 9.11 8.25 -14.11
CA ASN A 103 8.95 8.56 -15.53
C ASN A 103 10.00 7.87 -16.41
N LYS A 104 11.25 7.78 -15.93
CA LYS A 104 12.31 7.01 -16.62
C LYS A 104 11.99 5.51 -16.75
N ARG A 105 11.21 4.96 -15.80
CA ARG A 105 10.86 3.53 -15.70
C ARG A 105 9.57 3.14 -16.42
N ILE A 106 8.67 4.08 -16.69
CA ILE A 106 7.38 3.84 -17.37
C ILE A 106 7.50 3.06 -18.71
N PRO A 107 8.50 3.30 -19.57
CA PRO A 107 8.64 2.52 -20.81
C PRO A 107 8.97 1.03 -20.58
N TYR A 108 9.38 0.67 -19.36
CA TYR A 108 10.02 -0.61 -19.02
C TYR A 108 9.29 -1.39 -17.93
N LEU A 109 7.99 -1.10 -17.67
CA LEU A 109 7.22 -1.68 -16.54
C LEU A 109 7.32 -3.21 -16.44
N ASP A 110 7.43 -3.88 -17.58
CA ASP A 110 7.48 -5.33 -17.70
C ASP A 110 8.94 -5.89 -17.64
N LEU A 111 9.92 -5.05 -17.34
CA LEU A 111 11.33 -5.42 -17.16
C LEU A 111 11.87 -4.88 -15.83
N LEU A 112 10.99 -4.31 -15.00
CA LEU A 112 11.37 -3.75 -13.71
C LEU A 112 11.67 -4.85 -12.69
N SER A 113 12.64 -4.55 -11.84
CA SER A 113 12.81 -5.27 -10.58
C SER A 113 11.70 -4.87 -9.60
N GLU A 114 11.39 -5.74 -8.64
CA GLU A 114 10.46 -5.42 -7.54
C GLU A 114 10.88 -4.13 -6.80
N ALA A 115 12.18 -3.93 -6.63
CA ALA A 115 12.72 -2.74 -5.99
C ALA A 115 12.45 -1.46 -6.80
N ASP A 116 12.37 -1.53 -8.13
CA ASP A 116 11.96 -0.41 -8.97
C ASP A 116 10.43 -0.22 -8.98
N GLU A 117 9.66 -1.31 -8.92
CA GLU A 117 8.20 -1.21 -8.76
C GLU A 117 7.81 -0.48 -7.46
N GLN A 118 8.60 -0.64 -6.40
CA GLN A 118 8.37 0.05 -5.12
C GLN A 118 8.40 1.59 -5.24
N LEU A 119 9.16 2.16 -6.20
CA LEU A 119 9.19 3.61 -6.42
C LEU A 119 7.83 4.15 -6.85
N PHE A 120 7.03 3.35 -7.56
CA PHE A 120 5.67 3.72 -7.96
C PHE A 120 4.77 3.86 -6.73
N ILE A 121 4.89 2.94 -5.76
CA ILE A 121 4.16 3.00 -4.48
C ILE A 121 4.52 4.26 -3.70
N MET A 122 5.82 4.58 -3.64
CA MET A 122 6.31 5.76 -2.94
C MET A 122 5.77 7.05 -3.58
N LEU A 123 5.75 7.13 -4.92
CA LEU A 123 5.21 8.28 -5.63
C LEU A 123 3.70 8.44 -5.40
N LEU A 124 2.92 7.36 -5.48
CA LEU A 124 1.47 7.42 -5.19
C LEU A 124 1.20 7.89 -3.75
N LYS A 125 1.97 7.39 -2.77
CA LYS A 125 1.89 7.85 -1.38
C LYS A 125 2.24 9.33 -1.25
N SER A 126 3.27 9.80 -1.96
CA SER A 126 3.68 11.20 -1.91
C SER A 126 2.62 12.13 -2.51
N TYR A 127 1.91 11.70 -3.55
CA TYR A 127 0.73 12.40 -4.07
C TYR A 127 -0.37 12.55 -3.02
N LEU A 128 -0.74 11.49 -2.30
CA LEU A 128 -1.70 11.59 -1.19
C LEU A 128 -1.23 12.56 -0.10
N HIS A 129 0.05 12.49 0.29
CA HIS A 129 0.61 13.33 1.32
C HIS A 129 0.71 14.82 0.97
N THR A 130 0.69 15.15 -0.32
CA THR A 130 0.77 16.53 -0.84
C THR A 130 -0.59 17.06 -1.32
N GLY A 131 -1.69 16.32 -1.06
CA GLY A 131 -3.04 16.72 -1.46
C GLY A 131 -3.36 16.50 -2.94
N ARG A 132 -2.47 15.83 -3.69
CA ARG A 132 -2.64 15.48 -5.11
C ARG A 132 -3.37 14.13 -5.25
N GLY A 133 -4.53 13.99 -4.59
CA GLY A 133 -5.26 12.71 -4.54
C GLY A 133 -5.75 12.22 -5.90
N ASP A 134 -6.16 13.13 -6.78
CA ASP A 134 -6.57 12.80 -8.15
C ASP A 134 -5.43 12.18 -8.96
N ASP A 135 -4.22 12.75 -8.87
CA ASP A 135 -3.03 12.20 -9.53
C ASP A 135 -2.71 10.78 -9.01
N CYS A 136 -2.86 10.56 -7.70
CA CYS A 136 -2.72 9.22 -7.13
C CYS A 136 -3.75 8.25 -7.73
N LEU A 137 -5.01 8.66 -7.78
CA LEU A 137 -6.11 7.82 -8.27
C LEU A 137 -5.93 7.44 -9.74
N ASP A 138 -5.61 8.42 -10.60
CA ASP A 138 -5.43 8.21 -12.03
C ASP A 138 -4.23 7.32 -12.34
N GLN A 139 -3.08 7.57 -11.68
CA GLN A 139 -1.90 6.74 -11.88
C GLN A 139 -2.08 5.32 -11.31
N ALA A 140 -2.75 5.17 -10.16
CA ALA A 140 -3.05 3.87 -9.56
C ALA A 140 -3.91 3.00 -10.51
N LYS A 141 -4.93 3.59 -11.15
CA LYS A 141 -5.76 2.91 -12.18
C LYS A 141 -4.90 2.35 -13.32
N LEU A 142 -3.95 3.14 -13.80
CA LEU A 142 -3.08 2.77 -14.92
C LEU A 142 -2.05 1.72 -14.54
N TRP A 143 -1.43 1.84 -13.36
CA TRP A 143 -0.28 1.04 -12.97
C TRP A 143 -0.66 -0.31 -12.36
N ARG A 144 -1.83 -0.42 -11.70
CA ARG A 144 -2.37 -1.69 -11.17
C ARG A 144 -2.36 -2.82 -12.21
N LEU A 145 -2.65 -2.48 -13.48
CA LEU A 145 -2.76 -3.45 -14.57
C LEU A 145 -1.41 -3.80 -15.22
N LYS A 146 -0.36 -3.01 -14.95
CA LYS A 146 0.92 -3.10 -15.68
C LYS A 146 2.07 -3.61 -14.82
N LEU A 147 2.04 -3.32 -13.52
CA LEU A 147 3.04 -3.79 -12.56
C LEU A 147 2.74 -5.23 -12.16
N ARG A 148 3.78 -6.00 -11.84
CA ARG A 148 3.69 -7.46 -11.76
C ARG A 148 3.76 -7.99 -10.34
N ALA A 149 4.56 -7.37 -9.47
CA ALA A 149 4.76 -7.87 -8.14
C ALA A 149 3.43 -7.82 -7.36
N THR A 150 3.03 -8.97 -6.80
CA THR A 150 1.73 -9.09 -6.11
C THR A 150 1.61 -8.06 -4.99
N GLN A 151 2.64 -7.91 -4.16
CA GLN A 151 2.66 -6.95 -3.06
C GLN A 151 2.55 -5.49 -3.53
N THR A 152 3.23 -5.15 -4.64
CA THR A 152 3.10 -3.83 -5.27
C THR A 152 1.67 -3.60 -5.74
N ARG A 153 1.07 -4.57 -6.43
CA ARG A 153 -0.33 -4.45 -6.88
C ARG A 153 -1.27 -4.25 -5.71
N ASP A 154 -1.16 -5.05 -4.65
CA ASP A 154 -1.99 -4.91 -3.44
C ASP A 154 -1.83 -3.52 -2.80
N SER A 155 -0.60 -3.01 -2.73
CA SER A 155 -0.35 -1.65 -2.26
C SER A 155 -1.00 -0.58 -3.14
N ILE A 156 -0.99 -0.74 -4.47
CA ILE A 156 -1.65 0.19 -5.40
C ILE A 156 -3.17 0.14 -5.24
N GLU A 157 -3.75 -1.04 -5.07
CA GLU A 157 -5.18 -1.20 -4.89
C GLU A 157 -5.68 -0.52 -3.60
N GLU A 158 -4.92 -0.66 -2.51
CA GLU A 158 -5.22 0.06 -1.28
C GLU A 158 -5.07 1.58 -1.48
N LEU A 159 -4.01 2.05 -2.12
CA LEU A 159 -3.80 3.47 -2.41
C LEU A 159 -4.90 4.05 -3.32
N GLN A 160 -5.38 3.27 -4.28
CA GLN A 160 -6.50 3.64 -5.15
C GLN A 160 -7.77 3.86 -4.32
N MET A 161 -8.05 2.97 -3.38
CA MET A 161 -9.16 3.08 -2.43
C MET A 161 -8.97 4.27 -1.49
N THR A 162 -7.75 4.49 -0.97
CA THR A 162 -7.44 5.63 -0.09
C THR A 162 -7.62 6.95 -0.82
N ALA A 163 -7.11 7.08 -2.04
CA ALA A 163 -7.29 8.27 -2.87
C ALA A 163 -8.76 8.59 -3.08
N SER A 164 -9.55 7.58 -3.50
CA SER A 164 -10.99 7.72 -3.72
C SER A 164 -11.71 8.18 -2.45
N TRP A 165 -11.36 7.57 -1.30
CA TRP A 165 -11.93 7.94 0.00
C TRP A 165 -11.58 9.38 0.41
N THR A 166 -10.31 9.76 0.32
CA THR A 166 -9.82 11.08 0.73
C THR A 166 -10.35 12.20 -0.16
N MET A 167 -10.56 11.95 -1.46
CA MET A 167 -11.14 12.92 -2.40
C MET A 167 -12.69 12.99 -2.33
N GLY A 168 -13.33 12.17 -1.49
CA GLY A 168 -14.79 12.19 -1.32
C GLY A 168 -15.57 11.38 -2.36
N HIS A 169 -14.90 10.59 -3.20
CA HIS A 169 -15.52 9.67 -4.15
C HIS A 169 -16.00 8.39 -3.44
N ARG A 170 -17.06 8.52 -2.62
CA ARG A 170 -17.56 7.45 -1.74
C ARG A 170 -17.97 6.19 -2.50
N GLU A 171 -18.71 6.33 -3.59
CA GLU A 171 -19.14 5.18 -4.42
C GLU A 171 -17.95 4.43 -5.04
N GLU A 172 -16.95 5.17 -5.52
CA GLU A 172 -15.75 4.58 -6.10
C GLU A 172 -14.88 3.88 -5.03
N ALA A 173 -14.77 4.48 -3.84
CA ALA A 173 -14.11 3.84 -2.70
C ALA A 173 -14.84 2.56 -2.29
N ALA A 174 -16.17 2.56 -2.23
CA ALA A 174 -16.98 1.38 -1.93
C ALA A 174 -16.76 0.25 -2.95
N PHE A 175 -16.75 0.60 -4.24
CA PHE A 175 -16.48 -0.35 -5.31
C PHE A 175 -15.11 -1.02 -5.14
N TYR A 176 -14.06 -0.26 -4.83
CA TYR A 176 -12.73 -0.81 -4.61
C TYR A 176 -12.62 -1.63 -3.32
N ALA A 177 -13.31 -1.22 -2.26
CA ALA A 177 -13.38 -1.97 -1.01
C ALA A 177 -14.08 -3.32 -1.18
N GLN A 178 -15.23 -3.34 -1.86
CA GLN A 178 -15.96 -4.57 -2.13
C GLN A 178 -15.12 -5.51 -3.00
N ARG A 179 -14.50 -5.00 -4.07
CA ARG A 179 -13.59 -5.79 -4.92
C ARG A 179 -12.41 -6.38 -4.13
N TRP A 180 -11.86 -5.65 -3.16
CA TRP A 180 -10.79 -6.15 -2.30
C TRP A 180 -11.25 -7.38 -1.50
N ILE A 181 -12.42 -7.28 -0.87
CA ILE A 181 -13.01 -8.35 -0.05
C ILE A 181 -13.39 -9.55 -0.93
N ASP A 182 -14.03 -9.31 -2.08
CA ASP A 182 -14.46 -10.35 -3.03
C ASP A 182 -13.26 -11.09 -3.66
N SER A 183 -12.09 -10.46 -3.69
CA SER A 183 -10.84 -11.09 -4.15
C SER A 183 -10.19 -11.97 -3.06
N GLU A 184 -10.91 -12.26 -1.97
CA GLU A 184 -10.46 -13.06 -0.83
C GLU A 184 -9.16 -12.55 -0.18
N LYS A 185 -8.86 -11.25 -0.33
CA LYS A 185 -7.68 -10.64 0.30
C LYS A 185 -7.90 -10.57 1.80
N SER A 186 -6.93 -11.11 2.53
CA SER A 186 -6.96 -11.17 3.99
C SER A 186 -6.92 -9.79 4.64
N ALA A 187 -7.64 -9.64 5.75
CA ALA A 187 -7.55 -8.47 6.64
C ALA A 187 -6.23 -8.41 7.44
N SER A 188 -5.36 -9.42 7.31
CA SER A 188 -4.14 -9.56 8.12
C SER A 188 -3.09 -8.47 7.89
N GLU A 189 -3.09 -7.83 6.72
CA GLU A 189 -2.17 -6.73 6.40
C GLU A 189 -2.81 -5.35 6.55
N SER A 190 -4.09 -5.24 6.15
CA SER A 190 -4.85 -4.01 6.20
C SER A 190 -6.33 -4.28 6.37
N THR A 191 -6.95 -3.48 7.22
CA THR A 191 -8.40 -3.49 7.48
C THR A 191 -9.15 -2.40 6.70
N PHE A 192 -8.45 -1.64 5.84
CA PHE A 192 -8.99 -0.41 5.28
C PHE A 192 -10.24 -0.62 4.41
N ALA A 193 -10.35 -1.73 3.68
CA ALA A 193 -11.53 -2.04 2.87
C ALA A 193 -12.81 -2.15 3.72
N TRP A 194 -12.73 -2.86 4.85
CA TRP A 194 -13.84 -2.96 5.80
C TRP A 194 -14.16 -1.62 6.45
N ASN A 195 -13.15 -0.80 6.75
CA ASN A 195 -13.36 0.53 7.31
C ASN A 195 -14.15 1.42 6.34
N VAL A 196 -13.83 1.39 5.05
CA VAL A 196 -14.55 2.15 4.01
C VAL A 196 -16.02 1.74 3.97
N LEU A 197 -16.31 0.44 3.88
CA LEU A 197 -17.69 -0.04 3.80
C LEU A 197 -18.48 0.23 5.10
N ALA A 198 -17.86 0.02 6.25
CA ALA A 198 -18.50 0.26 7.54
C ALA A 198 -18.75 1.76 7.79
N GLU A 199 -17.85 2.64 7.34
CA GLU A 199 -18.09 4.08 7.42
C GLU A 199 -19.24 4.53 6.51
N ILE A 200 -19.33 3.99 5.28
CA ILE A 200 -20.45 4.30 4.39
C ILE A 200 -21.77 3.85 5.01
N ALA A 201 -21.80 2.68 5.67
CA ALA A 201 -22.97 2.21 6.40
C ALA A 201 -23.33 3.15 7.58
N LEU A 202 -22.33 3.67 8.32
CA LEU A 202 -22.59 4.69 9.35
C LEU A 202 -23.09 6.02 8.78
N GLU A 203 -22.57 6.45 7.63
CA GLU A 203 -23.04 7.64 6.90
C GLU A 203 -24.50 7.47 6.42
N ALA A 204 -24.91 6.24 6.10
CA ALA A 204 -26.26 5.87 5.69
C ALA A 204 -27.25 5.60 6.86
N ASP A 205 -26.82 5.80 8.10
CA ASP A 205 -27.60 5.49 9.32
C ASP A 205 -27.98 4.00 9.47
N GLU A 206 -27.06 3.11 9.06
CA GLU A 206 -27.18 1.65 9.18
C GLU A 206 -26.14 1.10 10.19
N PRO A 207 -26.28 1.41 11.50
CA PRO A 207 -25.24 1.09 12.50
C PRO A 207 -25.04 -0.41 12.70
N ASP A 208 -26.09 -1.24 12.62
CA ASP A 208 -25.95 -2.70 12.72
C ASP A 208 -25.13 -3.29 11.57
N HIS A 209 -25.31 -2.77 10.36
CA HIS A 209 -24.54 -3.21 9.20
C HIS A 209 -23.08 -2.78 9.33
N ALA A 210 -22.84 -1.52 9.73
CA ALA A 210 -21.50 -1.03 10.00
C ALA A 210 -20.76 -1.86 11.06
N LEU A 211 -21.45 -2.21 12.15
CA LEU A 211 -20.90 -3.06 13.21
C LEU A 211 -20.48 -4.42 12.63
N TRP A 212 -21.37 -5.07 11.89
CA TRP A 212 -21.11 -6.40 11.34
C TRP A 212 -19.91 -6.41 10.38
N VAL A 213 -19.80 -5.38 9.53
CA VAL A 213 -18.67 -5.22 8.59
C VAL A 213 -17.35 -4.98 9.35
N ALA A 214 -17.35 -4.11 10.37
CA ALA A 214 -16.15 -3.76 11.13
C ALA A 214 -15.67 -4.90 12.05
N LEU A 215 -16.57 -5.74 12.58
CA LEU A 215 -16.20 -6.87 13.43
C LEU A 215 -15.39 -7.94 12.70
N ASN A 216 -15.67 -8.17 11.40
CA ASN A 216 -15.03 -9.21 10.62
C ASN A 216 -13.48 -9.13 10.67
N PRO A 217 -12.83 -8.04 10.27
CA PRO A 217 -11.37 -7.91 10.37
C PRO A 217 -10.84 -7.89 11.81
N ILE A 218 -11.62 -7.43 12.80
CA ILE A 218 -11.21 -7.43 14.22
C ILE A 218 -11.00 -8.87 14.69
N VAL A 219 -11.96 -9.77 14.41
CA VAL A 219 -11.89 -11.18 14.81
C VAL A 219 -10.70 -11.89 14.17
N PHE A 220 -10.41 -11.61 12.90
CA PHE A 220 -9.31 -12.24 12.16
C PHE A 220 -7.96 -11.53 12.25
N SER A 221 -7.86 -10.45 13.03
CA SER A 221 -6.61 -9.71 13.16
C SER A 221 -5.54 -10.47 13.97
N ARG A 222 -5.92 -11.34 14.92
CA ARG A 222 -4.94 -12.01 15.80
C ARG A 222 -4.05 -13.02 15.04
N PRO A 223 -2.74 -13.11 15.36
CA PRO A 223 -1.98 -12.35 16.36
C PRO A 223 -1.41 -11.01 15.84
N ASN A 224 -1.64 -10.68 14.57
CA ASN A 224 -1.04 -9.51 13.93
C ASN A 224 -1.82 -8.21 14.25
N LEU A 225 -1.17 -7.07 14.09
CA LEU A 225 -1.83 -5.76 14.14
C LEU A 225 -1.86 -5.20 12.72
N PRO A 226 -2.90 -5.51 11.92
CA PRO A 226 -3.03 -4.96 10.58
C PRO A 226 -3.10 -3.43 10.61
N ARG A 227 -2.70 -2.82 9.50
CA ARG A 227 -2.88 -1.38 9.30
C ARG A 227 -4.37 -1.04 9.39
N HIS A 228 -4.63 0.15 9.91
CA HIS A 228 -5.96 0.72 10.08
C HIS A 228 -6.88 0.04 11.13
N LEU A 229 -6.36 -0.92 11.91
CA LEU A 229 -7.16 -1.64 12.91
C LEU A 229 -7.73 -0.72 14.00
N SER A 230 -7.03 0.35 14.37
CA SER A 230 -7.54 1.32 15.35
C SER A 230 -8.80 2.03 14.84
N GLN A 231 -8.85 2.39 13.54
CA GLN A 231 -10.05 2.94 12.91
C GLN A 231 -11.16 1.89 12.84
N THR A 232 -10.85 0.62 12.58
CA THR A 232 -11.84 -0.46 12.59
C THR A 232 -12.50 -0.60 13.95
N TYR A 233 -11.71 -0.58 15.03
CA TYR A 233 -12.24 -0.62 16.40
C TYR A 233 -13.11 0.60 16.70
N GLU A 234 -12.65 1.81 16.34
CA GLU A 234 -13.46 3.03 16.49
C GLU A 234 -14.83 2.88 15.82
N ILE A 235 -14.86 2.44 14.55
CA ILE A 235 -16.10 2.25 13.80
C ILE A 235 -17.00 1.23 14.48
N ALA A 236 -16.46 0.07 14.88
CA ALA A 236 -17.23 -0.98 15.55
C ALA A 236 -17.82 -0.50 16.89
N ILE A 237 -17.03 0.21 17.71
CA ILE A 237 -17.46 0.74 19.01
C ILE A 237 -18.58 1.78 18.81
N VAL A 238 -18.40 2.71 17.87
CA VAL A 238 -19.39 3.74 17.55
C VAL A 238 -20.68 3.12 17.01
N ALA A 239 -20.55 2.14 16.11
CA ALA A 239 -21.68 1.41 15.54
C ALA A 239 -22.47 0.67 16.62
N ALA A 240 -21.79 -0.10 17.47
CA ALA A 240 -22.42 -0.79 18.59
C ALA A 240 -23.14 0.16 19.55
N HIS A 241 -22.52 1.31 19.86
CA HIS A 241 -23.14 2.31 20.71
C HIS A 241 -24.40 2.92 20.06
N LYS A 242 -24.35 3.27 18.78
CA LYS A 242 -25.50 3.81 18.01
C LYS A 242 -26.65 2.80 17.89
N SER A 243 -26.36 1.51 17.79
CA SER A 243 -27.35 0.43 17.79
C SER A 243 -27.98 0.16 19.16
N GLY A 244 -27.58 0.89 20.21
CA GLY A 244 -28.06 0.66 21.58
C GLY A 244 -27.36 -0.49 22.32
N HIS A 245 -26.32 -1.09 21.73
CA HIS A 245 -25.52 -2.16 22.32
C HIS A 245 -24.36 -1.59 23.15
N SER A 246 -24.65 -0.69 24.09
CA SER A 246 -23.62 0.07 24.82
C SER A 246 -22.69 -0.79 25.68
N LEU A 247 -23.17 -1.89 26.26
CA LEU A 247 -22.30 -2.84 26.98
C LEU A 247 -21.29 -3.49 26.04
N TYR A 248 -21.74 -3.91 24.85
CA TYR A 248 -20.86 -4.53 23.85
C TYR A 248 -19.85 -3.52 23.28
N ALA A 249 -20.26 -2.27 23.07
CA ALA A 249 -19.35 -1.19 22.71
C ALA A 249 -18.26 -0.98 23.78
N ARG A 250 -18.61 -1.11 25.06
CA ARG A 250 -17.64 -1.05 26.18
C ARG A 250 -16.69 -2.25 26.18
N GLU A 251 -17.19 -3.46 25.96
CA GLU A 251 -16.34 -4.67 25.84
C GLU A 251 -15.33 -4.53 24.70
N LEU A 252 -15.74 -4.02 23.53
CA LEU A 252 -14.83 -3.75 22.40
C LEU A 252 -13.77 -2.69 22.76
N LEU A 253 -14.15 -1.65 23.50
CA LEU A 253 -13.22 -0.61 23.98
C LEU A 253 -12.22 -1.18 24.99
N GLU A 254 -12.67 -2.02 25.93
CA GLU A 254 -11.81 -2.73 26.88
C GLU A 254 -10.85 -3.69 26.16
N GLU A 255 -11.33 -4.42 25.15
CA GLU A 255 -10.46 -5.28 24.31
C GLU A 255 -9.40 -4.43 23.61
N MET A 256 -9.80 -3.36 22.93
CA MET A 256 -8.90 -2.44 22.23
C MET A 256 -7.79 -1.91 23.15
N ARG A 257 -8.16 -1.48 24.37
CA ARG A 257 -7.23 -1.05 25.42
C ARG A 257 -6.30 -2.19 25.85
N SER A 258 -6.83 -3.40 26.05
CA SER A 258 -6.03 -4.57 26.46
C SER A 258 -5.01 -5.00 25.40
N ARG A 259 -5.30 -4.72 24.12
CA ARG A 259 -4.42 -4.97 22.98
C ARG A 259 -3.42 -3.83 22.72
N GLU A 260 -3.39 -2.81 23.58
CA GLU A 260 -2.55 -1.61 23.45
C GLU A 260 -2.76 -0.87 22.11
N ILE A 261 -3.96 -0.97 21.53
CA ILE A 261 -4.30 -0.27 20.28
C ILE A 261 -4.79 1.12 20.65
N PRO A 262 -4.10 2.20 20.22
CA PRO A 262 -4.50 3.56 20.55
C PRO A 262 -5.77 3.95 19.80
N TRP A 263 -6.60 4.78 20.42
CA TRP A 263 -7.70 5.44 19.71
C TRP A 263 -7.15 6.33 18.59
N PRO A 264 -7.79 6.39 17.41
CA PRO A 264 -7.30 7.23 16.31
C PRO A 264 -7.16 8.70 16.72
N ILE A 265 -5.97 9.29 16.52
CA ILE A 265 -5.59 10.62 17.03
C ILE A 265 -6.52 11.73 16.53
N ASP A 266 -6.96 11.65 15.27
CA ASP A 266 -7.79 12.68 14.64
C ASP A 266 -9.30 12.35 14.68
N SER A 267 -9.70 11.41 15.55
CA SER A 267 -11.10 10.99 15.66
C SER A 267 -11.98 12.11 16.21
N ARG A 268 -13.06 12.42 15.48
CA ARG A 268 -14.14 13.31 15.93
C ARG A 268 -15.16 12.62 16.83
N ARG A 269 -14.99 11.32 17.10
CA ARG A 269 -15.93 10.45 17.82
C ARG A 269 -15.41 10.04 19.20
N ALA A 270 -14.37 10.71 19.68
CA ALA A 270 -13.76 10.44 20.98
C ALA A 270 -14.72 10.64 22.16
N ASN A 271 -15.77 11.46 22.00
CA ASN A 271 -16.81 11.64 23.01
C ASN A 271 -17.55 10.36 23.38
N VAL A 272 -17.59 9.36 22.49
CA VAL A 272 -18.19 8.04 22.78
C VAL A 272 -17.43 7.34 23.89
N ILE A 273 -16.11 7.56 24.03
CA ILE A 273 -15.31 6.97 25.12
C ILE A 273 -15.83 7.43 26.48
N GLU A 274 -16.02 8.74 26.66
CA GLU A 274 -16.52 9.30 27.93
C GLU A 274 -17.92 8.78 28.26
N GLN A 275 -18.78 8.65 27.24
CA GLN A 275 -20.12 8.09 27.39
C GLN A 275 -20.06 6.62 27.86
N LEU A 276 -19.20 5.81 27.25
CA LEU A 276 -19.06 4.39 27.61
C LEU A 276 -18.39 4.19 28.98
N ASP A 277 -17.39 5.00 29.34
CA ASP A 277 -16.74 4.96 30.65
C ASP A 277 -17.70 5.40 31.78
N SER A 278 -18.74 6.18 31.47
CA SER A 278 -19.80 6.56 32.42
C SER A 278 -20.82 5.45 32.71
N ILE A 279 -20.84 4.38 31.90
CA ILE A 279 -21.73 3.23 32.10
C ILE A 279 -21.18 2.38 33.25
N ALA A 280 -21.81 2.49 34.41
CA ALA A 280 -21.43 1.75 35.61
C ALA A 280 -21.39 0.23 35.33
N SER A 281 -20.33 -0.44 35.79
CA SER A 281 -20.06 -1.89 35.62
C SER A 281 -21.03 -2.85 36.31
N ASN A 282 -22.24 -2.40 36.66
CA ASN A 282 -23.21 -3.17 37.44
C ASN A 282 -24.33 -3.80 36.60
N ASP A 283 -24.27 -3.75 35.27
CA ASP A 283 -25.28 -4.37 34.42
C ASP A 283 -24.84 -5.80 34.02
N PRO A 284 -25.47 -6.87 34.57
CA PRO A 284 -24.97 -8.24 34.45
C PRO A 284 -25.43 -8.96 33.17
N GLU A 285 -25.83 -8.24 32.12
CA GLU A 285 -26.21 -8.86 30.85
C GLU A 285 -24.96 -9.14 29.99
N ARG A 286 -24.29 -10.26 30.28
CA ARG A 286 -23.40 -10.91 29.30
C ARG A 286 -24.23 -11.29 28.09
N PHE A 287 -24.10 -10.53 27.00
CA PHE A 287 -24.78 -10.86 25.76
C PHE A 287 -24.16 -12.08 25.09
N TYR A 288 -24.97 -13.13 24.93
CA TYR A 288 -24.77 -14.12 23.87
C TYR A 288 -25.38 -13.54 22.60
N PHE A 289 -24.61 -13.48 21.52
CA PHE A 289 -25.14 -13.22 20.19
C PHE A 289 -26.18 -14.31 19.88
N ARG A 290 -27.47 -14.02 20.06
CA ARG A 290 -28.54 -14.85 19.50
C ARG A 290 -28.80 -14.34 18.09
N PRO A 291 -28.40 -15.06 17.03
CA PRO A 291 -28.91 -14.72 15.70
C PRO A 291 -30.43 -14.81 15.79
N THR A 292 -31.12 -13.69 15.59
CA THR A 292 -32.57 -13.68 15.48
C THR A 292 -32.94 -14.40 14.20
N SER A 293 -33.15 -15.72 14.34
CA SER A 293 -33.96 -16.50 13.42
C SER A 293 -35.38 -15.96 13.50
N ASN A 294 -35.67 -14.90 12.74
CA ASN A 294 -36.99 -14.53 12.22
C ASN A 294 -36.92 -13.19 11.46
N SER A 295 -36.38 -13.23 10.25
CA SER A 295 -36.86 -12.43 9.11
C SER A 295 -36.33 -12.98 7.78
N VAL A 296 -36.33 -14.31 7.64
CA VAL A 296 -36.46 -14.92 6.31
C VAL A 296 -37.95 -14.87 5.97
N GLN A 297 -38.40 -13.73 5.46
CA GLN A 297 -39.54 -13.66 4.53
C GLN A 297 -39.63 -12.28 3.89
N GLU A 298 -39.29 -12.27 2.60
CA GLU A 298 -39.91 -11.44 1.56
C GLU A 298 -39.96 -9.92 1.77
N ARG A 299 -38.86 -9.23 1.44
CA ARG A 299 -38.86 -7.95 0.68
C ARG A 299 -37.43 -7.42 0.51
N SER A 300 -36.75 -7.85 -0.56
CA SER A 300 -35.82 -6.98 -1.34
C SER A 300 -35.23 -7.65 -2.60
N ALA A 301 -35.61 -8.88 -2.95
CA ALA A 301 -35.18 -9.50 -4.21
C ALA A 301 -35.81 -8.88 -5.49
N LYS A 302 -36.58 -7.77 -5.36
CA LYS A 302 -37.27 -7.11 -6.50
C LYS A 302 -36.83 -5.68 -6.80
N THR A 303 -35.88 -5.12 -6.05
CA THR A 303 -35.42 -3.73 -6.28
C THR A 303 -33.99 -3.64 -6.84
N LEU A 304 -33.21 -4.73 -6.79
CA LEU A 304 -31.87 -4.78 -7.38
C LEU A 304 -31.79 -5.42 -8.78
N SER A 305 -32.92 -5.90 -9.33
CA SER A 305 -32.99 -6.51 -10.67
C SER A 305 -33.35 -5.53 -11.81
N LYS A 306 -33.27 -4.22 -11.58
CA LYS A 306 -33.52 -3.20 -12.62
C LYS A 306 -32.30 -2.39 -13.06
N LEU A 307 -31.11 -2.70 -12.57
CA LEU A 307 -29.87 -1.97 -12.93
C LEU A 307 -28.76 -2.81 -13.55
N VAL A 308 -29.06 -4.05 -13.95
CA VAL A 308 -28.14 -4.84 -14.78
C VAL A 308 -28.94 -5.43 -15.95
N GLY A 309 -28.75 -4.82 -17.12
CA GLY A 309 -29.07 -5.50 -18.37
C GLY A 309 -28.32 -6.83 -18.39
N SER A 310 -29.09 -7.92 -18.41
CA SER A 310 -28.57 -9.27 -18.64
C SER A 310 -28.21 -9.43 -20.13
N PRO A 311 -27.37 -10.42 -20.48
CA PRO A 311 -26.29 -10.36 -21.46
C PRO A 311 -26.69 -10.01 -22.90
#